data_AF-A0A839XS57-F1
#
_entry.id   AF-A0A839XS57-F1
#
_cell.length_a   1.000
_cell.length_b   1.000
_cell.length_c   1.000
_cell.angle_alpha   90.00
_cell.angle_beta   90.00
_cell.angle_gamma   90.00
#
_symmetry.space_group_name_H-M   'P 1'
#
loop_
_entity.id
_entity.type
_entity.pdbx_description
1 polymer ?
#
loop_
_entity_poly.entity_id
_entity_poly.type
_entity_poly.pdbx_seq_one_letter_code
_entity_poly.pdbx_strand_id
1 'polypeptide(L)'
;MSASTHIASKCVTPGQASWLDTAFRIAAVGRLAWGALSLVTPRANTRLAGVDESATPELTYLIRVFGSRALALGWGYLLSDGSARRRWRRLGLLVDVCDTADGLAHVVRGDVRRGAAIGLTTATGAYAALGVVGVLADLRAAESEGSVDDR
;
A
#
# COMPACT_ATOMS: atom_id res chain seq x y z
N MET A 1 46.74 -22.38 16.12
CA MET A 1 45.57 -22.66 16.97
C MET A 1 44.51 -21.64 16.62
N SER A 2 43.45 -22.10 15.95
CA SER A 2 42.43 -21.28 15.30
C SER A 2 41.37 -20.87 16.33
N ALA A 3 41.09 -19.58 16.43
CA ALA A 3 39.95 -19.04 17.13
C ALA A 3 39.17 -18.18 16.13
N SER A 4 38.27 -18.82 15.37
CA SER A 4 37.35 -18.12 14.48
C SER A 4 35.98 -18.04 15.11
N THR A 5 35.76 -16.86 15.68
CA THR A 5 34.53 -16.22 16.14
C THR A 5 33.30 -16.64 15.35
N HIS A 6 32.35 -17.27 16.04
CA HIS A 6 30.97 -17.42 15.60
C HIS A 6 30.34 -16.03 15.40
N ILE A 7 30.08 -15.66 14.16
CA ILE A 7 29.28 -14.50 13.78
C ILE A 7 27.87 -14.73 14.35
N ALA A 8 27.50 -13.91 15.33
CA ALA A 8 26.13 -13.81 15.82
C ALA A 8 25.25 -13.26 14.68
N SER A 9 24.63 -14.18 13.95
CA SER A 9 23.59 -13.91 12.96
C SER A 9 22.48 -13.09 13.63
N LYS A 10 22.36 -11.81 13.27
CA LYS A 10 21.22 -10.97 13.68
C LYS A 10 19.97 -11.61 13.10
N CYS A 11 19.19 -12.21 14.00
CA CYS A 11 17.92 -12.86 13.70
C CYS A 11 16.91 -11.78 13.25
N VAL A 12 16.87 -11.46 11.95
CA VAL A 12 15.59 -11.15 11.33
C VAL A 12 14.82 -12.45 11.39
N THR A 13 13.86 -12.55 12.30
CA THR A 13 13.06 -13.77 12.48
C THR A 13 12.53 -14.15 11.10
N PRO A 14 12.82 -15.36 10.56
CA PRO A 14 12.42 -15.75 9.20
C PRO A 14 10.91 -15.60 8.96
N GLY A 15 10.10 -15.66 10.03
CA GLY A 15 8.66 -15.41 9.99
C GLY A 15 8.26 -13.94 9.74
N GLN A 16 9.10 -12.96 10.10
CA GLN A 16 8.75 -11.54 10.01
C GLN A 16 8.90 -10.97 8.58
N ALA A 17 9.91 -11.44 7.86
CA ALA A 17 10.11 -11.11 6.45
C ALA A 17 9.07 -11.80 5.54
N SER A 18 8.63 -13.01 5.88
CA SER A 18 7.68 -13.77 5.06
C SER A 18 6.24 -13.24 5.14
N TRP A 19 5.78 -12.81 6.31
CA TRP A 19 4.42 -12.24 6.43
C TRP A 19 4.32 -10.86 5.77
N LEU A 20 5.37 -10.03 5.82
CA LEU A 20 5.38 -8.72 5.18
C LEU A 20 5.30 -8.85 3.66
N ASP A 21 6.12 -9.72 3.07
CA ASP A 21 6.06 -9.97 1.62
C ASP A 21 4.67 -10.49 1.22
N THR A 22 4.11 -11.41 2.01
CA THR A 22 2.75 -11.93 1.80
C THR A 22 1.69 -10.83 1.88
N ALA A 23 1.76 -9.98 2.91
CA ALA A 23 0.84 -8.86 3.10
C ALA A 23 0.89 -7.86 1.93
N PHE A 24 2.10 -7.52 1.46
CA PHE A 24 2.23 -6.63 0.31
C PHE A 24 1.78 -7.28 -1.01
N ARG A 25 1.96 -8.59 -1.20
CA ARG A 25 1.39 -9.31 -2.35
C ARG A 25 -0.14 -9.27 -2.32
N ILE A 26 -0.74 -9.55 -1.16
CA ILE A 26 -2.20 -9.46 -0.96
C ILE A 26 -2.67 -8.03 -1.26
N ALA A 27 -1.99 -7.01 -0.73
CA ALA A 27 -2.31 -5.62 -0.99
C ALA A 27 -2.18 -5.28 -2.49
N ALA A 28 -1.13 -5.75 -3.17
CA ALA A 28 -0.98 -5.52 -4.61
C ALA A 28 -2.10 -6.19 -5.42
N VAL A 29 -2.48 -7.42 -5.09
CA VAL A 29 -3.64 -8.10 -5.70
C VAL A 29 -4.94 -7.35 -5.41
N GLY A 30 -5.12 -6.83 -4.19
CA GLY A 30 -6.27 -5.99 -3.83
C GLY A 30 -6.36 -4.74 -4.69
N ARG A 31 -5.24 -4.05 -4.93
CA ARG A 31 -5.17 -2.91 -5.85
C ARG A 31 -5.51 -3.30 -7.28
N LEU A 32 -5.05 -4.47 -7.74
CA LEU A 32 -5.39 -4.97 -9.07
C LEU A 32 -6.88 -5.24 -9.21
N ALA A 33 -7.48 -5.94 -8.25
CA ALA A 33 -8.89 -6.25 -8.23
C ALA A 33 -9.76 -4.98 -8.20
N TRP A 34 -9.44 -4.04 -7.31
CA TRP A 34 -10.16 -2.78 -7.20
C TRP A 34 -10.00 -1.91 -8.45
N GLY A 35 -8.79 -1.83 -8.99
CA GLY A 35 -8.50 -1.06 -10.21
C GLY A 35 -9.17 -1.64 -11.45
N ALA A 36 -9.19 -2.97 -11.60
CA ALA A 36 -9.90 -3.64 -12.68
C ALA A 36 -11.42 -3.36 -12.57
N LEU A 37 -11.98 -3.43 -11.36
CA LEU A 37 -13.38 -3.10 -11.12
C LEU A 37 -13.70 -1.65 -11.51
N SER A 38 -12.82 -0.69 -11.18
CA SER A 38 -12.97 0.72 -11.62
C SER A 38 -13.05 0.87 -13.14
N LEU A 39 -12.25 0.10 -13.88
CA LEU A 39 -12.18 0.22 -15.34
C LEU A 39 -13.36 -0.46 -16.04
N VAL A 40 -13.64 -1.70 -15.64
CA VAL A 40 -14.62 -2.57 -16.30
C VAL A 40 -16.04 -2.21 -15.88
N THR A 41 -16.27 -2.03 -14.59
CA THR A 41 -17.61 -1.78 -14.03
C THR A 41 -17.58 -0.62 -13.01
N PRO A 42 -17.33 0.63 -13.46
CA PRO A 42 -17.22 1.79 -12.57
C PRO A 42 -18.45 2.01 -11.68
N ARG A 43 -19.66 1.66 -12.17
CA ARG A 43 -20.90 1.71 -11.36
C ARG A 43 -20.94 0.65 -10.25
N ALA A 44 -20.38 -0.53 -10.47
CA ALA A 44 -20.26 -1.52 -9.41
C ALA A 44 -19.23 -1.07 -8.36
N ASN A 45 -18.16 -0.40 -8.80
CA ASN A 45 -17.19 0.21 -7.91
C ASN A 45 -17.82 1.29 -7.03
N THR A 46 -18.53 2.27 -7.61
CA THR A 46 -19.24 3.30 -6.83
C THR A 46 -20.21 2.71 -5.83
N ARG A 47 -20.92 1.62 -6.18
CA ARG A 47 -21.80 0.89 -5.26
C ARG A 47 -21.05 0.33 -4.07
N LEU A 48 -19.97 -0.40 -4.32
CA LEU A 48 -19.14 -1.00 -3.26
C LEU A 48 -18.47 0.06 -2.38
N ALA A 49 -18.09 1.19 -2.97
CA ALA A 49 -17.56 2.35 -2.26
C ALA A 49 -18.63 3.13 -1.47
N GLY A 50 -19.92 2.80 -1.62
CA GLY A 50 -20.99 3.51 -0.95
C GLY A 50 -21.26 4.89 -1.55
N VAL A 51 -21.14 5.06 -2.87
CA VAL A 51 -21.41 6.33 -3.59
C VAL A 51 -22.26 6.14 -4.86
N ASP A 52 -23.11 5.09 -4.92
CA ASP A 52 -23.94 4.78 -6.11
C ASP A 52 -24.83 5.94 -6.57
N GLU A 53 -25.45 6.64 -5.62
CA GLU A 53 -26.34 7.78 -5.88
C GLU A 53 -25.60 8.98 -6.52
N SER A 54 -24.27 8.97 -6.51
CA SER A 54 -23.40 10.05 -7.00
C SER A 54 -22.70 9.70 -8.32
N ALA A 55 -23.11 8.63 -9.03
CA ALA A 55 -22.47 8.14 -10.25
C ALA A 55 -22.67 9.06 -11.48
N THR A 56 -22.11 10.26 -11.43
CA THR A 56 -22.04 11.19 -12.57
C THR A 56 -21.01 10.72 -13.61
N PRO A 57 -21.07 11.24 -14.86
CA PRO A 57 -20.04 10.99 -15.87
C PRO A 57 -18.63 11.40 -15.40
N GLU A 58 -18.51 12.51 -14.68
CA GLU A 58 -17.25 13.02 -14.14
C GLU A 58 -16.69 12.08 -13.07
N LEU A 59 -17.53 11.61 -12.15
CA LEU A 59 -17.11 10.62 -11.16
C LEU A 59 -16.69 9.31 -11.83
N THR A 60 -17.42 8.88 -12.86
CA THR A 60 -17.09 7.68 -13.64
C THR A 60 -15.72 7.81 -14.33
N TYR A 61 -15.43 8.97 -14.90
CA TYR A 61 -14.12 9.28 -15.48
C TYR A 61 -13.02 9.22 -14.41
N LEU A 62 -13.21 9.90 -13.29
CA LEU A 62 -12.22 9.95 -12.20
C LEU A 62 -11.96 8.57 -11.61
N ILE A 63 -12.99 7.75 -11.39
CA ILE A 63 -12.84 6.37 -10.89
C ILE A 63 -11.97 5.53 -11.81
N ARG A 64 -12.10 5.69 -13.13
CA ARG A 64 -11.24 5.00 -14.09
C ARG A 64 -9.78 5.45 -13.99
N VAL A 65 -9.55 6.75 -13.81
CA VAL A 65 -8.19 7.31 -13.57
C VAL A 65 -7.61 6.78 -12.25
N PHE A 66 -8.40 6.73 -11.17
CA PHE A 66 -7.96 6.12 -9.92
C PHE A 66 -7.70 4.62 -10.08
N GLY A 67 -8.50 3.94 -10.89
CA GLY A 67 -8.34 2.53 -11.22
C GLY A 67 -7.04 2.23 -11.95
N SER A 68 -6.67 3.03 -12.94
CA SER A 68 -5.40 2.86 -13.67
C SER A 68 -4.20 3.07 -12.75
N ARG A 69 -4.27 4.03 -11.82
CA ARG A 69 -3.26 4.23 -10.75
C ARG A 69 -3.12 2.98 -9.87
N ALA A 70 -4.23 2.42 -9.40
CA ALA A 70 -4.22 1.22 -8.57
C ALA A 70 -3.58 0.03 -9.31
N LEU A 71 -3.94 -0.15 -10.59
CA LEU A 71 -3.34 -1.16 -11.46
C LEU A 71 -1.84 -0.99 -11.62
N ALA A 72 -1.37 0.23 -11.91
CA ALA A 72 0.04 0.53 -12.08
C ALA A 72 0.85 0.23 -10.81
N LEU A 73 0.34 0.62 -9.63
CA LEU A 73 0.99 0.33 -8.35
C LEU A 73 1.04 -1.17 -8.03
N GLY A 74 -0.07 -1.89 -8.29
CA GLY A 74 -0.16 -3.34 -8.07
C GLY A 74 0.80 -4.12 -8.97
N TRP A 75 0.77 -3.86 -10.28
CA TRP A 75 1.70 -4.48 -11.23
C TRP A 75 3.14 -4.07 -10.96
N GLY A 76 3.39 -2.78 -10.71
CA GLY A 76 4.71 -2.27 -10.37
C GLY A 76 5.33 -3.04 -9.21
N TYR A 77 4.56 -3.30 -8.14
CA TYR A 77 5.02 -4.13 -7.03
C TYR A 77 5.26 -5.59 -7.42
N LEU A 78 4.27 -6.25 -8.05
CA LEU A 78 4.32 -7.69 -8.33
C LEU A 78 5.37 -8.09 -9.37
N LEU A 79 5.62 -7.22 -10.34
CA LEU A 79 6.60 -7.44 -11.42
C LEU A 79 8.02 -6.99 -11.05
N SER A 80 8.20 -6.37 -9.88
CA SER A 80 9.50 -5.89 -9.42
C SER A 80 10.07 -6.77 -8.32
N ASP A 81 11.40 -6.78 -8.23
CA ASP A 81 12.16 -7.40 -7.13
C ASP A 81 13.14 -6.41 -6.50
N GLY A 82 13.72 -6.81 -5.35
CA GLY A 82 14.79 -6.07 -4.68
C GLY A 82 14.52 -4.58 -4.49
N SER A 83 15.45 -3.74 -4.97
CA SER A 83 15.36 -2.27 -4.85
C SER A 83 14.18 -1.67 -5.63
N ALA A 84 13.80 -2.26 -6.76
CA ALA A 84 12.63 -1.82 -7.53
C ALA A 84 11.33 -2.03 -6.74
N ARG A 85 11.17 -3.20 -6.11
CA ARG A 85 10.03 -3.48 -5.24
C ARG A 85 9.94 -2.50 -4.05
N ARG A 86 11.07 -2.12 -3.47
CA ARG A 86 11.13 -1.07 -2.42
C ARG A 86 10.63 0.29 -2.92
N ARG A 87 11.01 0.70 -4.14
CA ARG A 87 10.53 1.95 -4.74
C ARG A 87 9.02 1.94 -4.94
N TRP A 88 8.46 0.85 -5.47
CA TRP A 88 7.01 0.71 -5.63
C TRP A 88 6.25 0.72 -4.30
N ARG A 89 6.80 0.13 -3.24
CA ARG A 89 6.22 0.25 -1.89
C ARG A 89 6.15 1.71 -1.41
N ARG A 90 7.21 2.49 -1.61
CA ARG A 90 7.25 3.92 -1.23
C ARG A 90 6.26 4.76 -2.04
N LEU A 91 6.13 4.49 -3.35
CA LEU A 91 5.12 5.13 -4.19
C LEU A 91 3.70 4.77 -3.75
N GLY A 92 3.46 3.49 -3.42
CA GLY A 92 2.20 3.04 -2.85
C GLY A 92 1.87 3.79 -1.56
N LEU A 93 2.80 3.81 -0.61
CA LEU A 93 2.66 4.55 0.65
C LEU A 93 2.32 6.03 0.43
N LEU A 94 3.01 6.70 -0.49
CA LEU A 94 2.74 8.11 -0.80
C LEU A 94 1.29 8.31 -1.24
N VAL A 95 0.82 7.46 -2.16
CA VAL A 95 -0.56 7.51 -2.66
C VAL A 95 -1.56 7.21 -1.55
N ASP A 96 -1.33 6.16 -0.78
CA ASP A 96 -2.25 5.74 0.29
C ASP A 96 -2.37 6.84 1.36
N VAL A 97 -1.25 7.49 1.75
CA VAL A 97 -1.25 8.61 2.70
C VAL A 97 -2.06 9.80 2.18
N CYS A 98 -1.88 10.18 0.91
CA CYS A 98 -2.65 11.26 0.30
C CYS A 98 -4.15 10.93 0.31
N ASP A 99 -4.52 9.72 -0.11
CA ASP A 99 -5.92 9.30 -0.14
C ASP A 99 -6.53 9.20 1.28
N THR A 100 -5.76 8.76 2.28
CA THR A 100 -6.21 8.72 3.69
C THR A 100 -6.37 10.13 4.27
N ALA A 101 -5.45 11.04 3.98
CA ALA A 101 -5.54 12.42 4.46
C ALA A 101 -6.77 13.14 3.88
N ASP A 102 -7.03 12.95 2.59
CA ASP A 102 -8.21 13.50 1.92
C ASP A 102 -9.51 12.89 2.49
N GLY A 103 -9.57 11.57 2.61
CA GLY A 103 -10.71 10.88 3.22
C GLY A 103 -10.97 11.34 4.65
N LEU A 104 -9.93 11.50 5.47
CA LEU A 104 -10.06 12.00 6.84
C LEU A 104 -10.57 13.44 6.86
N ALA A 105 -10.12 14.30 5.96
CA ALA A 105 -10.63 15.66 5.85
C ALA A 105 -12.15 15.67 5.57
N HIS A 106 -12.62 14.79 4.70
CA HIS A 106 -14.04 14.60 4.41
C HIS A 106 -14.83 13.99 5.56
N VAL A 107 -14.25 13.06 6.33
CA VAL A 107 -14.85 12.56 7.57
C VAL A 107 -15.03 13.68 8.61
N VAL A 108 -14.05 14.58 8.73
CA VAL A 108 -14.09 15.72 9.66
C VAL A 108 -15.09 16.78 9.20
N ARG A 109 -15.14 17.10 7.90
CA ARG A 109 -16.08 18.09 7.34
C ARG A 109 -17.53 17.60 7.33
N GLY A 110 -17.75 16.30 7.15
CA GLY A 110 -19.10 15.73 7.04
C GLY A 110 -19.84 16.16 5.77
N ASP A 111 -19.12 16.58 4.73
CA ASP A 111 -19.63 17.06 3.44
C ASP A 111 -19.92 15.92 2.44
N VAL A 112 -19.64 14.67 2.83
CA VAL A 112 -19.90 13.45 2.07
C VAL A 112 -20.64 12.42 2.93
N ARG A 113 -21.22 11.39 2.29
CA ARG A 113 -21.93 10.33 3.00
C ARG A 113 -21.00 9.64 4.01
N ARG A 114 -21.29 9.79 5.30
CA ARG A 114 -20.42 9.38 6.41
C ARG A 114 -19.94 7.93 6.33
N GLY A 115 -20.82 6.99 5.96
CA GLY A 115 -20.46 5.58 5.80
C GLY A 115 -19.41 5.36 4.70
N ALA A 116 -19.55 6.04 3.56
CA ALA A 116 -18.59 5.97 2.46
C ALA A 116 -17.25 6.59 2.85
N ALA A 117 -17.27 7.76 3.47
CA ALA A 117 -16.08 8.47 3.92
C ALA A 117 -15.26 7.64 4.91
N ILE A 118 -15.92 7.08 5.94
CA ILE A 118 -15.27 6.21 6.93
C ILE A 118 -14.74 4.95 6.26
N GLY A 119 -15.54 4.29 5.41
CA GLY A 119 -15.16 3.05 4.74
C GLY A 119 -13.93 3.21 3.85
N LEU A 120 -13.93 4.21 2.97
CA LEU A 120 -12.81 4.49 2.06
C LEU A 120 -11.56 4.96 2.81
N THR A 121 -11.71 5.81 3.83
CA THR A 121 -10.59 6.26 4.67
C THR A 121 -9.97 5.10 5.44
N THR A 122 -10.79 4.19 5.95
CA THR A 122 -10.31 3.00 6.67
C THR A 122 -9.55 2.08 5.71
N ALA A 123 -10.08 1.88 4.50
CA ALA A 123 -9.41 1.09 3.48
C ALA A 123 -8.04 1.69 3.15
N THR A 124 -7.96 2.95 2.70
CA THR A 124 -6.69 3.59 2.34
C THR A 124 -5.73 3.67 3.53
N GLY A 125 -6.25 3.93 4.73
CA GLY A 125 -5.47 3.97 5.97
C GLY A 125 -4.81 2.64 6.30
N ALA A 126 -5.47 1.51 6.03
CA ALA A 126 -4.87 0.19 6.22
C ALA A 126 -3.69 -0.05 5.25
N TYR A 127 -3.82 0.39 3.99
CA TYR A 127 -2.72 0.33 3.03
C TYR A 127 -1.56 1.25 3.42
N ALA A 128 -1.86 2.49 3.88
CA ALA A 128 -0.87 3.43 4.37
C ALA A 128 -0.11 2.87 5.58
N ALA A 129 -0.82 2.28 6.55
CA ALA A 129 -0.21 1.65 7.71
C ALA A 129 0.75 0.51 7.31
N LEU A 130 0.33 -0.36 6.39
CA LEU A 130 1.19 -1.41 5.83
C LEU A 130 2.43 -0.81 5.16
N GLY A 131 2.26 0.26 4.38
CA GLY A 131 3.35 1.00 3.73
C GLY A 131 4.36 1.55 4.73
N VAL A 132 3.89 2.17 5.82
CA VAL A 132 4.76 2.70 6.90
C VAL A 132 5.56 1.58 7.53
N VAL A 133 4.92 0.46 7.89
CA VAL A 133 5.61 -0.70 8.46
C VAL A 133 6.68 -1.23 7.50
N GLY A 134 6.38 -1.31 6.20
CA GLY A 134 7.34 -1.75 5.19
C GLY A 134 8.55 -0.81 5.05
N VAL A 135 8.35 0.50 5.09
CA VAL A 135 9.45 1.48 5.03
C VAL A 135 10.29 1.42 6.30
N LEU A 136 9.68 1.33 7.47
CA LEU A 136 10.41 1.20 8.74
C LEU A 136 11.25 -0.09 8.78
N ALA A 137 10.73 -1.19 8.24
CA ALA A 137 11.49 -2.43 8.09
C ALA A 137 12.70 -2.27 7.16
N ASP A 138 12.54 -1.58 6.03
CA ASP A 138 13.63 -1.31 5.09
C ASP A 138 14.73 -0.43 5.71
N LEU A 139 14.36 0.58 6.51
CA LEU A 139 15.32 1.45 7.21
C LEU A 139 16.13 0.69 8.26
N ARG A 140 15.46 -0.14 9.08
CA ARG A 140 16.13 -0.98 10.09
C ARG A 140 17.10 -1.98 9.47
N ALA A 141 16.77 -2.52 8.30
CA ALA A 141 17.67 -3.41 7.57
C ALA A 141 18.94 -2.66 7.12
N ALA A 142 18.80 -1.46 6.57
CA ALA A 142 19.94 -0.65 6.12
C ALA A 142 20.88 -0.23 7.26
N GLU A 143 20.34 0.15 8.43
CA GLU A 143 21.14 0.45 9.63
C GLU A 143 21.95 -0.76 10.09
N SER A 144 21.38 -1.97 9.96
CA SER A 144 22.05 -3.20 10.37
C SER A 144 23.23 -3.56 9.47
N GLU A 145 23.15 -3.29 8.16
CA GLU A 145 24.22 -3.52 7.19
C GLU A 145 25.37 -2.51 7.37
N GLY A 146 25.06 -1.23 7.57
CA GLY A 146 26.08 -0.20 7.83
C GLY A 146 26.86 -0.42 9.13
N SER A 147 26.24 -1.03 10.15
CA SER A 147 26.92 -1.34 11.43
C SER A 147 27.96 -2.48 11.37
N VAL A 148 27.98 -3.24 10.27
CA VAL A 148 28.89 -4.39 10.06
C VAL A 148 30.11 -4.00 9.25
N ASP A 149 30.00 -3.02 8.35
CA ASP A 149 31.10 -2.55 7.49
C ASP A 149 32.10 -1.65 8.25
N ASP A 150 31.68 -1.09 9.39
CA ASP A 150 32.48 -0.17 10.21
C ASP A 150 33.28 -0.88 11.34
N ARG A 151 33.47 -2.21 11.25
CA ARG A 151 34.25 -3.03 12.21
C ARG A 151 35.25 -3.94 11.50
#